data_AF-A0A5J5JWB0-F1
#
_entry.id   AF-A0A5J5JWB0-F1
#
_cell.length_a   1.000
_cell.length_b   1.000
_cell.length_c   1.000
_cell.angle_alpha   90.00
_cell.angle_beta   90.00
_cell.angle_gamma   90.00
#
_symmetry.space_group_name_H-M   'P 1'
#
loop_
_entity.id
_entity.type
_entity.pdbx_description
1 polymer ?
#
loop_
_entity_poly.entity_id
_entity_poly.type
_entity_poly.pdbx_seq_one_letter_code
_entity_poly.pdbx_strand_id
1 'polypeptide(L)'
;MKAATEPLRETMLRRLTQNLAPDALVLCTDGDDRPDLIVVDRTYGLVAIDIDLSGHDPAAREPFSRLNRKISDLRLEVPILERCRPHRLVLFGACSEPLAAPSPGGPLRALGLADVEDGEWLARLEPRPLESDDLTSLRSALAPTLTFNARSRRGAFDPGRGERHRRRIELDAQQAAAATIPVDDVLLLSGPPGSGKTLVLAGRARHLAAQHPGWRIVLLCYNNALVPYLRRLVEDHPNVEVTTFGKFSYAMSHRIAFNDPEQAEKDVSAALAKGIAHTVDALLIDESQDFHEAWIRFALATVRPGRGGAVLAGDQRQALYRDADRPPALTGRRVTQLRLERPYRSTRQILQAASTTQPDAKPAADDAVLDGEPVELIWAESWNEQATAVAWEIRRMLDHGEREPQDIAVLITQWRGSLGRLRAALDGAEVPYLVVTRSNAATFDPCTPSVKIMTVHSAKGHEFDVVILFGLETLPSPSGDDPERDRQAAQRGKVGFVGMTRARDQLLVTYTRDSPHLGRLHRCAGVHSSTWPDDYEV
;
A
#
# COMPACT_ATOMS: atom_id res chain seq x y z
N MET A 1 -43.14 17.85 -43.50
CA MET A 1 -42.39 18.16 -42.26
C MET A 1 -43.36 18.71 -41.23
N LYS A 2 -43.91 17.87 -40.35
CA LYS A 2 -44.59 18.35 -39.14
C LYS A 2 -43.51 18.54 -38.10
N ALA A 3 -43.27 19.78 -37.66
CA ALA A 3 -42.49 20.02 -36.45
C ALA A 3 -43.17 19.24 -35.32
N ALA A 4 -42.47 18.28 -34.74
CA ALA A 4 -42.93 17.61 -33.53
C ALA A 4 -43.02 18.69 -32.44
N THR A 5 -44.24 19.06 -32.07
CA THR A 5 -44.48 20.01 -30.99
C THR A 5 -43.95 19.35 -29.72
N GLU A 6 -42.93 19.95 -29.12
CA GLU A 6 -42.40 19.52 -27.83
C GLU A 6 -43.56 19.40 -26.82
N PRO A 7 -43.69 18.31 -26.05
CA PRO A 7 -44.74 18.19 -25.05
C PRO A 7 -44.69 19.40 -24.10
N LEU A 8 -45.84 20.04 -23.87
CA LEU A 8 -45.97 21.25 -23.04
C LEU A 8 -45.26 21.12 -21.66
N ARG A 9 -45.22 19.90 -21.11
CA ARG A 9 -44.49 19.54 -19.88
C ARG A 9 -42.97 19.77 -20.00
N GLU A 10 -42.35 19.31 -21.08
CA GLU A 10 -40.90 19.43 -21.30
C GLU A 10 -40.49 20.90 -21.47
N THR A 11 -41.32 21.68 -22.17
CA THR A 11 -41.11 23.13 -22.30
C THR A 11 -41.14 23.84 -20.93
N MET A 12 -42.06 23.45 -20.05
CA MET A 12 -42.17 24.03 -18.70
C MET A 12 -41.00 23.62 -17.79
N LEU A 13 -40.58 22.35 -17.83
CA LEU A 13 -39.38 21.90 -17.11
C LEU A 13 -38.13 22.65 -17.59
N ARG A 14 -38.00 22.87 -18.89
CA ARG A 14 -36.88 23.65 -19.45
C ARG A 14 -36.87 25.08 -18.92
N ARG A 15 -38.02 25.75 -18.84
CA ARG A 15 -38.14 27.10 -18.25
C ARG A 15 -37.81 27.11 -16.76
N LEU A 16 -38.32 26.16 -16.00
CA LEU A 16 -38.06 26.04 -14.56
C LEU A 16 -36.58 25.82 -14.21
N THR A 17 -35.84 25.19 -15.13
CA THR A 17 -34.42 24.84 -14.97
C THR A 17 -33.46 25.86 -15.58
N GLN A 18 -33.97 26.90 -16.23
CA GLN A 18 -33.17 28.02 -16.73
C GLN A 18 -32.66 28.89 -15.58
N ASN A 19 -31.42 29.36 -15.69
CA ASN A 19 -30.80 30.31 -14.76
C ASN A 19 -30.72 29.85 -13.28
N LEU A 20 -30.83 28.55 -13.02
CA LEU A 20 -30.54 27.98 -11.70
C LEU A 20 -29.05 28.10 -11.37
N ALA A 21 -28.72 28.18 -10.08
CA ALA A 21 -27.34 28.27 -9.63
C ALA A 21 -26.52 27.07 -10.13
N PRO A 22 -25.27 27.25 -10.59
CA PRO A 22 -24.45 26.16 -11.14
C PRO A 22 -24.21 25.00 -10.16
N ASP A 23 -24.29 25.27 -8.86
CA ASP A 23 -24.11 24.29 -7.80
C ASP A 23 -25.44 23.70 -7.28
N ALA A 24 -26.61 24.10 -7.79
CA ALA A 24 -27.89 23.50 -7.42
C ALA A 24 -28.01 22.06 -7.97
N LEU A 25 -28.57 21.14 -7.17
CA LEU A 25 -28.98 19.83 -7.67
C LEU A 25 -30.39 19.96 -8.26
N VAL A 26 -30.57 19.49 -9.49
CA VAL A 26 -31.85 19.60 -10.22
C VAL A 26 -32.26 18.21 -10.71
N LEU A 27 -33.45 17.76 -10.33
CA LEU A 27 -33.98 16.45 -10.68
C LEU A 27 -35.35 16.61 -11.32
N CYS A 28 -35.42 16.36 -12.63
CA CYS A 28 -36.68 16.16 -13.33
C CYS A 28 -37.08 14.68 -13.15
N THR A 29 -38.29 14.42 -12.66
CA THR A 29 -38.75 13.04 -12.46
C THR A 29 -39.81 12.67 -13.47
N ASP A 30 -39.72 11.44 -13.99
CA ASP A 30 -40.77 10.84 -14.81
C ASP A 30 -41.68 9.98 -13.92
N GLY A 31 -42.99 10.19 -13.99
CA GLY A 31 -44.00 9.36 -13.31
C GLY A 31 -44.93 10.13 -12.34
N ASP A 32 -46.03 9.48 -11.95
CA ASP A 32 -47.09 10.08 -11.12
C ASP A 32 -46.80 10.06 -9.62
N ASP A 33 -45.74 9.37 -9.18
CA ASP A 33 -45.45 9.11 -7.77
C ASP A 33 -44.46 10.12 -7.15
N ARG A 34 -43.89 11.03 -7.95
CA ARG A 34 -42.91 12.04 -7.50
C ARG A 34 -43.23 13.44 -8.03
N PRO A 35 -42.77 14.52 -7.35
CA PRO A 35 -42.90 15.88 -7.86
C PRO A 35 -42.13 16.03 -9.17
N ASP A 36 -42.74 16.64 -10.19
CA ASP A 36 -42.15 16.81 -11.53
C ASP A 36 -40.73 17.41 -11.53
N LEU A 37 -40.44 18.31 -10.59
CA LEU A 37 -39.11 18.90 -10.40
C LEU A 37 -38.75 18.97 -8.92
N ILE A 38 -37.55 18.52 -8.59
CA ILE A 38 -36.93 18.71 -7.28
C ILE A 38 -35.64 19.51 -7.46
N VAL A 39 -35.50 20.60 -6.71
CA VAL A 39 -34.29 21.45 -6.68
C VAL A 39 -33.72 21.47 -5.27
N VAL A 40 -32.42 21.24 -5.12
CA VAL A 40 -31.68 21.48 -3.87
C VAL A 40 -30.70 22.62 -4.10
N ASP A 41 -31.02 23.76 -3.52
CA ASP A 41 -30.26 25.00 -3.62
C ASP A 41 -29.62 25.37 -2.27
N ARG A 42 -28.44 26.02 -2.28
CA ARG A 42 -27.76 26.40 -1.03
C ARG A 42 -28.47 27.51 -0.26
N THR A 43 -29.16 28.41 -0.95
CA THR A 43 -29.83 29.58 -0.39
C THR A 43 -31.28 29.26 -0.02
N TYR A 44 -31.99 28.56 -0.91
CA TYR A 44 -33.44 28.27 -0.76
C TYR A 44 -33.73 26.86 -0.24
N GLY A 45 -32.71 26.04 -0.06
CA GLY A 45 -32.85 24.68 0.45
C GLY A 45 -33.54 23.76 -0.55
N LEU A 46 -34.46 22.93 -0.05
CA LEU A 46 -35.20 21.98 -0.88
C LEU A 46 -36.47 22.61 -1.46
N VAL A 47 -36.65 22.48 -2.77
CA VAL A 47 -37.85 22.93 -3.50
C VAL A 47 -38.42 21.75 -4.28
N ALA A 48 -39.73 21.52 -4.15
CA ALA A 48 -40.47 20.51 -4.89
C ALA A 48 -41.61 21.18 -5.67
N ILE A 49 -41.66 20.91 -6.98
CA ILE A 49 -42.60 21.51 -7.92
C ILE A 49 -43.38 20.41 -8.64
N ASP A 50 -44.70 20.60 -8.73
CA ASP A 50 -45.58 19.80 -9.57
C ASP A 50 -46.16 20.67 -10.69
N ILE A 51 -46.32 20.11 -11.88
CA ILE A 51 -46.86 20.82 -13.05
C ILE A 51 -48.30 20.36 -13.28
N ASP A 52 -49.25 21.30 -13.17
CA ASP A 52 -50.64 21.05 -13.50
C ASP A 52 -50.94 21.43 -14.95
N LEU A 53 -51.23 20.43 -15.78
CA LEU A 53 -51.62 20.59 -17.18
C LEU A 53 -53.13 20.38 -17.39
N SER A 54 -53.87 20.08 -16.33
CA SER A 54 -55.30 19.72 -16.37
C SER A 54 -56.22 20.94 -16.41
N GLY A 55 -55.68 22.15 -16.30
CA GLY A 55 -56.44 23.40 -16.39
C GLY A 55 -57.17 23.78 -15.10
N HIS A 56 -56.69 23.30 -13.94
CA HIS A 56 -57.26 23.70 -12.66
C HIS A 56 -57.06 25.20 -12.39
N ASP A 57 -58.04 25.80 -11.71
CA ASP A 57 -57.89 27.14 -11.14
C ASP A 57 -56.76 27.11 -10.08
N PRO A 58 -55.84 28.09 -10.05
CA PRO A 58 -54.85 28.25 -8.98
C PRO A 58 -55.40 28.23 -7.53
N ALA A 59 -56.69 28.51 -7.34
CA ALA A 59 -57.38 28.39 -6.04
C ALA A 59 -57.82 26.95 -5.69
N ALA A 60 -57.77 26.01 -6.63
CA ALA A 60 -58.19 24.63 -6.44
C ALA A 60 -57.24 23.89 -5.49
N ARG A 61 -57.80 23.08 -4.59
CA ARG A 61 -57.01 22.31 -3.59
C ARG A 61 -56.34 21.07 -4.14
N GLU A 62 -56.81 20.57 -5.28
CA GLU A 62 -56.46 19.25 -5.80
C GLU A 62 -54.99 19.14 -6.23
N PRO A 63 -54.42 20.07 -7.02
CA PRO A 63 -53.00 20.03 -7.37
C PRO A 63 -52.06 20.08 -6.17
N PHE A 64 -52.38 20.90 -5.15
CA PHE A 64 -51.59 20.96 -3.92
C PHE A 64 -51.67 19.68 -3.09
N SER A 65 -52.84 19.04 -3.07
CA SER A 65 -53.05 17.77 -2.38
C SER A 65 -52.24 16.64 -3.03
N ARG A 66 -52.16 16.64 -4.37
CA ARG A 66 -51.32 15.73 -5.15
C ARG A 66 -49.83 15.92 -4.85
N LEU A 67 -49.33 17.15 -4.88
CA LEU A 67 -47.94 17.45 -4.51
C LEU A 67 -47.62 17.03 -3.06
N ASN A 68 -48.53 17.27 -2.12
CA ASN A 68 -48.33 16.86 -0.73
C ASN A 68 -48.22 15.34 -0.56
N ARG A 69 -48.99 14.56 -1.35
CA ARG A 69 -48.89 13.09 -1.37
C ARG A 69 -47.53 12.65 -1.89
N LYS A 70 -47.12 13.15 -3.06
CA LYS A 70 -45.81 12.88 -3.69
C LYS A 70 -44.63 13.18 -2.75
N ILE A 71 -44.67 14.31 -2.01
CA ILE A 71 -43.65 14.64 -1.02
C ILE A 71 -43.66 13.68 0.18
N SER A 72 -44.85 13.20 0.59
CA SER A 72 -44.98 12.24 1.69
C SER A 72 -44.41 10.89 1.31
N ASP A 73 -44.64 10.44 0.07
CA ASP A 73 -44.07 9.19 -0.45
C ASP A 73 -42.54 9.31 -0.57
N LEU A 74 -42.04 10.43 -1.08
CA LEU A 74 -40.61 10.71 -1.16
C LEU A 74 -39.91 10.70 0.20
N ARG A 75 -40.59 11.11 1.28
CA ARG A 75 -40.04 11.05 2.66
C ARG A 75 -39.80 9.64 3.16
N LEU A 76 -40.62 8.67 2.72
CA LEU A 76 -40.42 7.26 3.08
C LEU A 76 -39.16 6.69 2.43
N GLU A 77 -38.79 7.19 1.25
CA GLU A 77 -37.61 6.76 0.51
C GLU A 77 -36.34 7.51 0.93
N VAL A 78 -36.47 8.76 1.38
CA VAL A 78 -35.36 9.66 1.69
C VAL A 78 -35.51 10.21 3.13
N PRO A 79 -35.01 9.49 4.15
CA PRO A 79 -35.24 9.82 5.57
C PRO A 79 -34.78 11.21 5.99
N ILE A 80 -33.76 11.78 5.33
CA ILE A 80 -33.28 13.14 5.63
C ILE A 80 -34.33 14.23 5.35
N LEU A 81 -35.35 13.94 4.53
CA LEU A 81 -36.49 14.84 4.30
C LEU A 81 -37.37 15.07 5.54
N GLU A 82 -37.18 14.31 6.62
CA GLU A 82 -37.79 14.62 7.92
C GLU A 82 -37.18 15.88 8.55
N ARG A 83 -35.88 16.10 8.32
CA ARG A 83 -35.11 17.24 8.83
C ARG A 83 -35.15 18.45 7.90
N CYS A 84 -35.54 18.27 6.64
CA CYS A 84 -35.66 19.34 5.65
C CYS A 84 -37.12 19.73 5.41
N ARG A 85 -37.43 21.04 5.41
CA ARG A 85 -38.77 21.54 5.07
C ARG A 85 -38.81 22.04 3.61
N PRO A 86 -39.40 21.27 2.66
CA PRO A 86 -39.42 21.67 1.26
C PRO A 86 -40.32 22.90 1.03
N HIS A 87 -39.91 23.79 0.14
CA HIS A 87 -40.82 24.66 -0.59
C HIS A 87 -41.70 23.81 -1.51
N ARG A 88 -42.99 24.11 -1.55
CA ARG A 88 -43.99 23.32 -2.28
C ARG A 88 -44.68 24.23 -3.27
N LEU A 89 -44.42 24.04 -4.55
CA LEU A 89 -44.92 24.89 -5.62
C LEU A 89 -45.72 24.07 -6.63
N VAL A 90 -46.81 24.65 -7.13
CA VAL A 90 -47.52 24.11 -8.28
C VAL A 90 -47.40 25.11 -9.43
N LEU A 91 -46.87 24.66 -10.56
CA LEU A 91 -46.85 25.43 -11.81
C LEU A 91 -48.14 25.14 -12.59
N PHE A 92 -48.97 26.16 -12.80
CA PHE A 92 -50.23 26.03 -13.52
C PHE A 92 -50.01 26.33 -15.00
N GLY A 93 -49.98 25.29 -15.82
CA GLY A 93 -49.64 25.41 -17.23
C GLY A 93 -50.67 26.13 -18.10
N ALA A 94 -51.91 26.28 -17.60
CA ALA A 94 -52.98 27.03 -18.24
C ALA A 94 -53.04 28.51 -17.80
N CYS A 95 -52.23 28.92 -16.83
CA CYS A 95 -52.21 30.28 -16.30
C CYS A 95 -51.03 31.07 -16.88
N SER A 96 -51.32 32.06 -17.74
CA SER A 96 -50.27 32.88 -18.36
C SER A 96 -49.72 33.97 -17.44
N GLU A 97 -50.52 34.45 -16.49
CA GLU A 97 -50.17 35.57 -15.61
C GLU A 97 -49.35 35.15 -14.38
N PRO A 98 -48.56 36.07 -13.79
CA PRO A 98 -47.82 35.78 -12.57
C PRO A 98 -48.76 35.60 -11.36
N LEU A 99 -48.48 34.60 -10.52
CA LEU A 99 -49.30 34.31 -9.34
C LEU A 99 -48.67 34.88 -8.06
N ALA A 100 -49.47 35.54 -7.24
CA ALA A 100 -49.06 36.11 -5.96
C ALA A 100 -49.24 35.10 -4.81
N ALA A 101 -48.56 35.36 -3.68
CA ALA A 101 -48.81 34.62 -2.46
C ALA A 101 -50.28 34.79 -2.00
N PRO A 102 -50.89 33.74 -1.41
CA PRO A 102 -52.30 33.78 -1.00
C PRO A 102 -52.59 34.78 0.14
N SER A 103 -51.56 35.35 0.76
CA SER A 103 -51.68 36.43 1.75
C SER A 103 -50.45 37.34 1.68
N PRO A 104 -50.57 38.64 1.99
CA PRO A 104 -49.42 39.55 2.07
C PRO A 104 -48.36 39.01 3.04
N GLY A 105 -47.16 38.73 2.54
CA GLY A 105 -46.06 38.13 3.32
C GLY A 105 -46.17 36.61 3.56
N GLY A 106 -47.16 35.93 2.98
CA GLY A 106 -47.30 34.47 3.04
C GLY A 106 -46.35 33.73 2.07
N PRO A 107 -46.14 32.41 2.25
CA PRO A 107 -45.25 31.65 1.37
C PRO A 107 -45.86 31.51 -0.03
N LEU A 108 -45.04 31.75 -1.06
CA LEU A 108 -45.41 31.45 -2.44
C LEU A 108 -45.67 29.94 -2.59
N ARG A 109 -46.80 29.60 -3.23
CA ARG A 109 -47.25 28.22 -3.43
C ARG A 109 -47.60 27.90 -4.88
N ALA A 110 -47.87 28.90 -5.70
CA ALA A 110 -48.31 28.74 -7.07
C ALA A 110 -47.47 29.61 -8.00
N LEU A 111 -47.22 29.12 -9.20
CA LEU A 111 -46.54 29.82 -10.28
C LEU A 111 -47.42 29.74 -11.54
N GLY A 112 -47.50 30.84 -12.29
CA GLY A 112 -47.97 30.87 -13.66
C GLY A 112 -46.81 30.84 -14.66
N LEU A 113 -47.11 30.86 -15.96
CA LEU A 113 -46.10 30.79 -17.00
C LEU A 113 -45.16 32.00 -17.03
N ALA A 114 -45.69 33.22 -16.85
CA ALA A 114 -44.87 34.43 -16.78
C ALA A 114 -43.87 34.41 -15.61
N ASP A 115 -44.18 33.69 -14.52
CA ASP A 115 -43.30 33.61 -13.35
C ASP A 115 -41.98 32.88 -13.65
N VAL A 116 -41.97 32.00 -14.67
CA VAL A 116 -40.82 31.14 -15.00
C VAL A 116 -40.15 31.54 -16.32
N GLU A 117 -40.58 32.63 -16.97
CA GLU A 117 -40.05 33.06 -18.26
C GLU A 117 -38.61 33.60 -18.19
N ASP A 118 -38.29 34.34 -17.13
CA ASP A 118 -36.95 34.94 -16.94
C ASP A 118 -36.02 34.05 -16.10
N GLY A 119 -36.52 32.92 -15.56
CA GLY A 119 -35.76 31.98 -14.73
C GLY A 119 -35.50 32.46 -13.29
N GLU A 120 -35.98 33.64 -12.88
CA GLU A 120 -35.73 34.22 -11.55
C GLU A 120 -36.75 33.80 -10.46
N TRP A 121 -37.56 32.78 -10.73
CA TRP A 121 -38.65 32.38 -9.84
C TRP A 121 -38.17 31.96 -8.43
N LEU A 122 -36.94 31.45 -8.27
CA LEU A 122 -36.38 31.14 -6.94
C LEU A 122 -36.20 32.37 -6.07
N ALA A 123 -35.88 33.53 -6.65
CA ALA A 123 -35.66 34.77 -5.89
C ALA A 123 -36.94 35.25 -5.17
N ARG A 124 -38.10 34.71 -5.54
CA ARG A 124 -39.40 34.98 -4.91
C ARG A 124 -39.69 34.07 -3.72
N LEU A 125 -38.83 33.09 -3.44
CA LEU A 125 -38.93 32.22 -2.28
C LEU A 125 -38.24 32.85 -1.06
N GLU A 126 -38.74 32.50 0.12
CA GLU A 126 -38.06 32.77 1.38
C GLU A 126 -36.76 31.93 1.45
N PRO A 127 -35.58 32.52 1.71
CA PRO A 127 -34.33 31.76 1.90
C PRO A 127 -34.44 30.76 3.05
N ARG A 128 -34.00 29.53 2.82
CA ARG A 128 -33.99 28.42 3.80
C ARG A 128 -32.73 27.57 3.61
N PRO A 129 -31.55 28.11 3.93
CA PRO A 129 -30.29 27.40 3.73
C PRO A 129 -30.23 26.13 4.59
N LEU A 130 -29.60 25.09 4.04
CA LEU A 130 -29.33 23.83 4.74
C LEU A 130 -27.88 23.84 5.24
N GLU A 131 -27.61 23.17 6.37
CA GLU A 131 -26.24 22.92 6.82
C GLU A 131 -25.48 22.09 5.78
N SER A 132 -24.16 22.27 5.68
CA SER A 132 -23.32 21.61 4.66
C SER A 132 -23.44 20.08 4.67
N ASP A 133 -23.54 19.47 5.85
CA ASP A 133 -23.67 18.03 6.02
C ASP A 133 -25.05 17.52 5.58
N ASP A 134 -26.11 18.27 5.92
CA ASP A 134 -27.47 17.96 5.52
C ASP A 134 -27.67 18.14 4.01
N LEU A 135 -27.06 19.17 3.40
CA LEU A 135 -27.06 19.40 1.97
C LEU A 135 -26.33 18.26 1.22
N THR A 136 -25.19 17.80 1.72
CA THR A 136 -24.44 16.69 1.13
C THR A 136 -25.23 15.39 1.21
N SER A 137 -25.79 15.10 2.38
CA SER A 137 -26.60 13.90 2.64
C SER A 137 -27.88 13.89 1.79
N LEU A 138 -28.55 15.04 1.65
CA LEU A 138 -29.75 15.20 0.84
C LEU A 138 -29.47 15.00 -0.66
N ARG A 139 -28.35 15.56 -1.17
CA ARG A 139 -27.92 15.35 -2.56
C ARG A 139 -27.58 13.90 -2.84
N SER A 140 -26.83 13.26 -1.93
CA SER A 140 -26.45 11.86 -2.05
C SER A 140 -27.66 10.92 -2.02
N ALA A 141 -28.69 11.23 -1.23
CA ALA A 141 -29.88 10.40 -1.14
C ALA A 141 -30.86 10.61 -2.31
N LEU A 142 -31.03 11.84 -2.79
CA LEU A 142 -31.93 12.14 -3.92
C LEU A 142 -31.34 11.77 -5.29
N ALA A 143 -30.00 11.84 -5.44
CA ALA A 143 -29.34 11.62 -6.72
C ALA A 143 -27.97 10.93 -6.58
N PRO A 144 -27.92 9.69 -6.07
CA PRO A 144 -26.67 8.96 -5.83
C PRO A 144 -25.85 8.75 -7.12
N THR A 145 -26.50 8.66 -8.28
CA THR A 145 -25.87 8.48 -9.61
C THR A 145 -25.40 9.77 -10.29
N LEU A 146 -25.78 10.95 -9.77
CA LEU A 146 -25.39 12.27 -10.29
C LEU A 146 -24.43 13.03 -9.35
N THR A 147 -24.08 12.42 -8.21
CA THR A 147 -23.10 12.96 -7.27
C THR A 147 -21.72 12.40 -7.61
N PHE A 148 -20.94 13.16 -8.39
CA PHE A 148 -19.57 12.79 -8.71
C PHE A 148 -18.62 13.31 -7.62
N ASN A 149 -18.23 12.43 -6.70
CA ASN A 149 -17.10 12.73 -5.82
C ASN A 149 -15.82 12.58 -6.66
N ALA A 150 -15.23 13.70 -7.08
CA ALA A 150 -13.82 13.70 -7.44
C ALA A 150 -13.07 13.30 -6.17
N ARG A 151 -12.54 12.06 -6.14
CA ARG A 151 -11.70 11.60 -5.04
C ARG A 151 -10.39 12.36 -5.15
N SER A 152 -10.28 13.47 -4.44
CA SER A 152 -9.00 14.14 -4.26
C SER A 152 -8.13 13.23 -3.37
N ARG A 153 -7.11 12.63 -3.98
CA ARG A 153 -6.16 11.73 -3.34
C ARG A 153 -5.29 12.55 -2.39
N ARG A 154 -5.43 12.27 -1.09
CA ARG A 154 -4.63 12.88 -0.01
C ARG A 154 -3.27 12.21 0.19
N GLY A 155 -2.78 11.48 -0.82
CA GLY A 155 -1.58 10.63 -0.75
C GLY A 155 -1.80 9.27 -0.08
N ALA A 156 -0.80 8.38 -0.16
CA ALA A 156 -0.86 7.11 0.55
C ALA A 156 -0.78 7.32 2.08
N PHE A 157 -1.70 6.69 2.83
CA PHE A 157 -1.83 6.79 4.29
C PHE A 157 -1.78 5.40 4.92
N ASP A 158 -1.14 5.22 6.08
CA ASP A 158 -1.00 3.91 6.74
C ASP A 158 -1.35 3.95 8.25
N PRO A 159 -2.64 3.80 8.62
CA PRO A 159 -3.05 3.79 10.02
C PRO A 159 -2.59 2.52 10.76
N GLY A 160 -2.35 1.41 10.05
CA GLY A 160 -1.95 0.12 10.62
C GLY A 160 -0.46 -0.01 10.94
N ARG A 161 0.36 0.99 10.58
CA ARG A 161 1.83 1.00 10.76
C ARG A 161 2.27 0.57 12.15
N GLY A 162 1.72 1.17 13.19
CA GLY A 162 2.18 0.95 14.57
C GLY A 162 1.98 -0.49 15.04
N GLU A 163 0.86 -1.11 14.65
CA GLU A 163 0.59 -2.51 14.95
C GLU A 163 1.48 -3.45 14.15
N ARG A 164 1.66 -3.20 12.85
CA ARG A 164 2.55 -4.01 12.00
C ARG A 164 4.00 -3.93 12.44
N HIS A 165 4.49 -2.74 12.78
CA HIS A 165 5.83 -2.56 13.31
C HIS A 165 6.03 -3.41 14.58
N ARG A 166 5.08 -3.35 15.52
CA ARG A 166 5.12 -4.16 16.75
C ARG A 166 5.17 -5.66 16.47
N ARG A 167 4.30 -6.16 15.58
CA ARG A 167 4.26 -7.58 15.17
C ARG A 167 5.53 -8.03 14.43
N ARG A 168 6.33 -7.12 13.87
CA ARG A 168 7.62 -7.45 13.24
C ARG A 168 8.78 -7.52 14.22
N ILE A 169 8.68 -6.86 15.38
CA ILE A 169 9.76 -6.82 16.37
C ILE A 169 9.50 -7.76 17.57
N GLU A 170 8.22 -8.10 17.83
CA GLU A 170 7.85 -9.07 18.85
C GLU A 170 7.81 -10.49 18.27
N LEU A 171 8.39 -11.45 18.99
CA LEU A 171 8.30 -12.86 18.62
C LEU A 171 6.89 -13.38 18.90
N ASP A 172 6.29 -14.03 17.92
CA ASP A 172 5.06 -14.81 18.14
C ASP A 172 5.33 -16.06 19.00
N ALA A 173 4.28 -16.81 19.35
CA ALA A 173 4.41 -18.01 20.18
C ALA A 173 5.33 -19.10 19.57
N GLN A 174 5.30 -19.30 18.25
CA GLN A 174 6.14 -20.29 17.56
C GLN A 174 7.60 -19.84 17.54
N GLN A 175 7.83 -18.56 17.21
CA GLN A 175 9.14 -17.93 17.18
C GLN A 175 9.79 -17.87 18.57
N ALA A 176 9.01 -17.52 19.60
CA ALA A 176 9.46 -17.53 20.99
C ALA A 176 9.84 -18.94 21.44
N ALA A 177 9.00 -19.95 21.15
CA ALA A 177 9.32 -21.34 21.43
C ALA A 177 10.60 -21.79 20.70
N ALA A 178 10.77 -21.41 19.44
CA ALA A 178 11.98 -21.70 18.67
C ALA A 178 13.23 -21.00 19.24
N ALA A 179 13.09 -19.80 19.81
CA ALA A 179 14.18 -19.08 20.45
C ALA A 179 14.62 -19.75 21.76
N THR A 180 13.66 -20.28 22.53
CA THR A 180 13.90 -20.83 23.88
C THR A 180 14.15 -22.34 23.91
N ILE A 181 13.93 -23.07 22.82
CA ILE A 181 14.09 -24.54 22.81
C ILE A 181 15.53 -24.94 23.19
N PRO A 182 15.73 -25.93 24.06
CA PRO A 182 17.06 -26.49 24.31
C PRO A 182 17.66 -27.06 23.02
N VAL A 183 18.96 -26.83 22.80
CA VAL A 183 19.67 -27.34 21.63
C VAL A 183 20.87 -28.16 22.08
N ASP A 184 20.76 -29.47 21.88
CA ASP A 184 21.76 -30.47 22.26
C ASP A 184 23.05 -30.42 21.43
N ASP A 185 22.94 -30.20 20.12
CA ASP A 185 24.06 -30.12 19.18
C ASP A 185 23.74 -29.11 18.07
N VAL A 186 22.83 -29.42 17.14
CA VAL A 186 22.43 -28.51 16.05
C VAL A 186 20.91 -28.40 15.92
N LEU A 187 20.41 -27.17 15.80
CA LEU A 187 19.05 -26.83 15.38
C LEU A 187 19.08 -26.18 13.99
N LEU A 188 18.38 -26.76 13.03
CA LEU A 188 18.10 -26.15 11.74
C LEU A 188 16.79 -25.39 11.82
N LEU A 189 16.86 -24.07 11.66
CA LEU A 189 15.70 -23.18 11.64
C LEU A 189 15.39 -22.79 10.19
N SER A 190 14.29 -23.31 9.65
CA SER A 190 13.82 -22.98 8.30
C SER A 190 12.54 -22.15 8.34
N GLY A 191 12.19 -21.52 7.23
CA GLY A 191 10.94 -20.76 7.12
C GLY A 191 10.94 -19.88 5.87
N PRO A 192 9.76 -19.50 5.37
CA PRO A 192 9.65 -18.66 4.19
C PRO A 192 10.35 -17.30 4.39
N PRO A 193 10.66 -16.58 3.31
CA PRO A 193 11.22 -15.24 3.40
C PRO A 193 10.32 -14.33 4.26
N GLY A 194 10.93 -13.61 5.20
CA GLY A 194 10.18 -12.74 6.11
C GLY A 194 9.59 -13.41 7.34
N SER A 195 9.86 -14.69 7.60
CA SER A 195 9.33 -15.40 8.77
C SER A 195 9.97 -15.03 10.12
N GLY A 196 10.83 -14.02 10.18
CA GLY A 196 11.48 -13.58 11.42
C GLY A 196 12.64 -14.46 11.90
N LYS A 197 13.29 -15.25 11.03
CA LYS A 197 14.45 -16.09 11.37
C LYS A 197 15.55 -15.33 12.13
N THR A 198 15.97 -14.19 11.59
CA THR A 198 16.96 -13.28 12.21
C THR A 198 16.52 -12.83 13.61
N LEU A 199 15.24 -12.55 13.80
CA LEU A 199 14.64 -12.17 15.09
C LEU A 199 14.64 -13.32 16.08
N VAL A 200 14.34 -14.55 15.64
CA VAL A 200 14.44 -15.75 16.49
C VAL A 200 15.89 -15.97 16.95
N LEU A 201 16.88 -15.77 16.07
CA LEU A 201 18.29 -15.86 16.46
C LEU A 201 18.67 -14.79 17.49
N ALA A 202 18.27 -13.53 17.27
CA ALA A 202 18.52 -12.45 18.23
C ALA A 202 17.82 -12.70 19.58
N GLY A 203 16.56 -13.12 19.56
CA GLY A 203 15.80 -13.49 20.76
C GLY A 203 16.42 -14.64 21.52
N ARG A 204 16.92 -15.66 20.81
CA ARG A 204 17.69 -16.77 21.41
C ARG A 204 18.98 -16.26 22.06
N ALA A 205 19.71 -15.39 21.37
CA ALA A 205 20.94 -14.81 21.92
C ALA A 205 20.66 -14.08 23.24
N ARG A 206 19.62 -13.24 23.27
CA ARG A 206 19.17 -12.55 24.50
C ARG A 206 18.77 -13.53 25.60
N HIS A 207 17.99 -14.55 25.26
CA HIS A 207 17.53 -15.57 26.21
C HIS A 207 18.70 -16.32 26.87
N LEU A 208 19.64 -16.81 26.06
CA LEU A 208 20.83 -17.52 26.55
C LEU A 208 21.76 -16.58 27.33
N ALA A 209 21.93 -15.34 26.87
CA ALA A 209 22.77 -14.36 27.55
C ALA A 209 22.22 -13.98 28.94
N ALA A 210 20.89 -13.84 29.05
CA ALA A 210 20.22 -13.55 30.31
C ALA A 210 20.35 -14.71 31.31
N GLN A 211 20.21 -15.96 30.86
CA GLN A 211 20.36 -17.14 31.72
C GLN A 211 21.81 -17.45 32.06
N HIS A 212 22.74 -17.10 31.18
CA HIS A 212 24.15 -17.43 31.29
C HIS A 212 25.05 -16.23 30.97
N PRO A 213 25.22 -15.28 31.91
CA PRO A 213 26.01 -14.07 31.69
C PRO A 213 27.49 -14.33 31.37
N GLY A 214 28.02 -15.49 31.76
CA GLY A 214 29.41 -15.89 31.49
C GLY A 214 29.62 -16.65 30.18
N TRP A 215 28.57 -16.91 29.41
CA TRP A 215 28.69 -17.62 28.13
C TRP A 215 29.15 -16.70 27.02
N ARG A 216 30.03 -17.21 26.14
CA ARG A 216 30.36 -16.57 24.87
C ARG A 216 29.37 -17.03 23.80
N ILE A 217 28.46 -16.13 23.42
CA ILE A 217 27.45 -16.38 22.39
C ILE A 217 27.88 -15.67 21.11
N VAL A 218 27.94 -16.39 20.00
CA VAL A 218 28.39 -15.81 18.71
C VAL A 218 27.27 -15.89 17.70
N LEU A 219 26.92 -14.73 17.13
CA LEU A 219 25.94 -14.58 16.07
C LEU A 219 26.65 -14.17 14.77
N LEU A 220 26.74 -15.10 13.83
CA LEU A 220 27.38 -14.94 12.53
C LEU A 220 26.34 -14.56 11.47
N CYS A 221 26.70 -13.57 10.66
CA CYS A 221 25.96 -13.22 9.45
C CYS A 221 26.90 -13.20 8.23
N TYR A 222 26.34 -13.37 7.03
CA TYR A 222 27.13 -13.32 5.80
C TYR A 222 27.52 -11.88 5.43
N ASN A 223 26.58 -10.95 5.51
CA ASN A 223 26.75 -9.57 5.06
C ASN A 223 27.17 -8.63 6.20
N ASN A 224 28.29 -7.91 6.02
CA ASN A 224 28.74 -6.88 6.97
C ASN A 224 27.69 -5.77 7.19
N ALA A 225 26.84 -5.48 6.20
CA ALA A 225 25.79 -4.46 6.31
C ALA A 225 24.69 -4.83 7.32
N LEU A 226 24.53 -6.11 7.67
CA LEU A 226 23.53 -6.57 8.65
C LEU A 226 24.02 -6.46 10.10
N VAL A 227 25.34 -6.36 10.30
CA VAL A 227 25.98 -6.33 11.63
C VAL A 227 25.44 -5.19 12.52
N PRO A 228 25.32 -3.92 12.05
CA PRO A 228 24.81 -2.84 12.90
C PRO A 228 23.39 -3.10 13.40
N TYR A 229 22.51 -3.59 12.53
CA TYR A 229 21.13 -3.94 12.88
C TYR A 229 21.07 -5.04 13.95
N LEU A 230 21.78 -6.15 13.70
CA LEU A 230 21.85 -7.28 14.63
C LEU A 230 22.41 -6.89 16.00
N ARG A 231 23.43 -6.01 16.04
CA ARG A 231 24.00 -5.49 17.29
C ARG A 231 22.98 -4.72 18.10
N ARG A 232 22.16 -3.89 17.45
CA ARG A 232 21.10 -3.13 18.11
C ARG A 232 20.06 -4.05 18.78
N LEU A 233 19.72 -5.17 18.15
CA LEU A 233 18.76 -6.13 18.73
C LEU A 233 19.26 -6.78 20.03
N VAL A 234 20.58 -6.86 20.23
CA VAL A 234 21.22 -7.55 21.37
C VAL A 234 22.06 -6.60 22.22
N GLU A 235 21.87 -5.29 22.10
CA GLU A 235 22.75 -4.28 22.70
C GLU A 235 22.85 -4.35 24.22
N ASP A 236 21.80 -4.84 24.88
CA ASP A 236 21.75 -5.03 26.35
C ASP A 236 22.64 -6.18 26.85
N HIS A 237 23.23 -6.99 25.95
CA HIS A 237 23.93 -8.23 26.29
C HIS A 237 25.37 -8.23 25.75
N PRO A 238 26.35 -7.76 26.54
CA PRO A 238 27.74 -7.59 26.09
C PRO A 238 28.47 -8.91 25.79
N ASN A 239 27.94 -10.04 26.26
CA ASN A 239 28.47 -11.38 26.01
C ASN A 239 27.97 -12.01 24.69
N VAL A 240 27.18 -11.27 23.90
CA VAL A 240 26.75 -11.63 22.55
C VAL A 240 27.64 -10.93 21.51
N GLU A 241 28.45 -11.72 20.80
CA GLU A 241 29.30 -11.24 19.72
C GLU A 241 28.58 -11.34 18.38
N VAL A 242 28.30 -10.19 17.74
CA VAL A 242 27.76 -10.13 16.37
C VAL A 242 28.87 -9.79 15.37
N THR A 243 29.12 -10.68 14.42
CA THR A 243 30.23 -10.55 13.47
C THR A 243 29.99 -11.34 12.16
N THR A 244 30.91 -11.22 11.22
CA THR A 244 30.93 -12.03 9.98
C THR A 244 31.92 -13.19 10.09
N PHE A 245 31.73 -14.24 9.29
CA PHE A 245 32.58 -15.44 9.34
C PHE A 245 34.08 -15.13 9.28
N GLY A 246 34.48 -14.16 8.45
CA GLY A 246 35.89 -13.88 8.27
C GLY A 246 36.58 -13.18 9.42
N LYS A 247 35.87 -12.26 10.08
CA LYS A 247 36.36 -11.66 11.31
C LYS A 247 36.40 -12.70 12.43
N PHE A 248 35.41 -13.59 12.47
CA PHE A 248 35.33 -14.67 13.45
C PHE A 248 36.47 -15.68 13.32
N SER A 249 36.74 -16.22 12.13
CA SER A 249 37.83 -17.18 11.92
C SER A 249 39.18 -16.59 12.25
N TYR A 250 39.41 -15.32 11.87
CA TYR A 250 40.61 -14.59 12.22
C TYR A 250 40.76 -14.39 13.74
N ALA A 251 39.68 -14.03 14.45
CA ALA A 251 39.67 -13.93 15.91
C ALA A 251 39.94 -15.29 16.59
N MET A 252 39.58 -16.39 15.94
CA MET A 252 39.93 -17.75 16.35
C MET A 252 41.37 -18.16 15.97
N SER A 253 42.18 -17.25 15.43
CA SER A 253 43.57 -17.48 14.99
C SER A 253 43.71 -18.43 13.79
N HIS A 254 42.69 -18.50 12.92
CA HIS A 254 42.72 -19.26 11.67
C HIS A 254 42.41 -18.36 10.48
N ARG A 255 43.19 -18.48 9.41
CA ARG A 255 42.92 -17.81 8.12
C ARG A 255 42.27 -18.84 7.20
N ILE A 256 41.06 -18.54 6.74
CA ILE A 256 40.28 -19.40 5.86
C ILE A 256 39.91 -18.60 4.61
N ALA A 257 40.07 -19.18 3.43
CA ALA A 257 39.72 -18.54 2.18
C ALA A 257 38.22 -18.20 2.08
N PHE A 258 37.91 -17.02 1.51
CA PHE A 258 36.54 -16.53 1.32
C PHE A 258 36.00 -16.68 -0.09
N ASN A 259 36.87 -16.56 -1.09
CA ASN A 259 36.50 -16.50 -2.50
C ASN A 259 36.87 -17.78 -3.26
N ASP A 260 37.41 -18.77 -2.56
CA ASP A 260 37.86 -20.04 -3.11
C ASP A 260 37.38 -21.18 -2.19
N PRO A 261 36.26 -21.85 -2.56
CA PRO A 261 35.70 -22.94 -1.76
C PRO A 261 36.65 -24.14 -1.61
N GLU A 262 37.46 -24.45 -2.60
CA GLU A 262 38.41 -25.57 -2.54
C GLU A 262 39.57 -25.25 -1.59
N GLN A 263 40.06 -24.01 -1.63
CA GLN A 263 41.07 -23.57 -0.67
C GLN A 263 40.50 -23.49 0.75
N ALA A 264 39.25 -23.02 0.91
CA ALA A 264 38.58 -22.98 2.20
C ALA A 264 38.49 -24.37 2.82
N GLU A 265 38.24 -25.40 2.02
CA GLU A 265 38.21 -26.80 2.45
C GLU A 265 39.56 -27.26 3.03
N LYS A 266 40.65 -26.93 2.33
CA LYS A 266 42.02 -27.26 2.77
C LYS A 266 42.38 -26.52 4.05
N ASP A 267 42.06 -25.23 4.13
CA ASP A 267 42.33 -24.40 5.30
C ASP A 267 41.60 -24.92 6.55
N VAL A 268 40.33 -25.32 6.39
CA VAL A 268 39.52 -25.88 7.49
C VAL A 268 40.03 -27.26 7.91
N SER A 269 40.41 -28.11 6.95
CA SER A 269 41.01 -29.41 7.26
C SER A 269 42.32 -29.26 8.05
N ALA A 270 43.17 -28.29 7.67
CA ALA A 270 44.39 -27.97 8.39
C ALA A 270 44.10 -27.39 9.79
N ALA A 271 43.08 -26.55 9.93
CA ALA A 271 42.65 -26.01 11.21
C ALA A 271 42.16 -27.12 12.16
N LEU A 272 41.35 -28.05 11.67
CA LEU A 272 40.88 -29.22 12.42
C LEU A 272 42.03 -30.11 12.87
N ALA A 273 43.00 -30.38 11.98
CA ALA A 273 44.19 -31.17 12.31
C ALA A 273 45.09 -30.49 13.36
N LYS A 274 45.18 -29.16 13.35
CA LYS A 274 45.89 -28.37 14.37
C LYS A 274 45.16 -28.34 15.72
N GLY A 275 43.85 -28.61 15.72
CA GLY A 275 42.96 -28.46 16.86
C GLY A 275 42.36 -27.06 16.91
N ILE A 276 41.02 -27.00 16.96
CA ILE A 276 40.26 -25.76 17.09
C ILE A 276 39.80 -25.64 18.55
N ALA A 277 39.99 -24.47 19.15
CA ALA A 277 39.59 -24.24 20.54
C ALA A 277 38.06 -24.15 20.68
N HIS A 278 37.49 -24.98 21.56
CA HIS A 278 36.07 -24.94 21.93
C HIS A 278 35.79 -23.77 22.89
N THR A 279 35.61 -22.56 22.35
CA THR A 279 35.44 -21.33 23.16
C THR A 279 34.04 -20.73 23.07
N VAL A 280 33.21 -21.20 22.16
CA VAL A 280 31.86 -20.67 21.92
C VAL A 280 30.85 -21.55 22.66
N ASP A 281 30.05 -20.96 23.55
CA ASP A 281 29.04 -21.70 24.30
C ASP A 281 27.74 -21.87 23.49
N ALA A 282 27.41 -20.90 22.64
CA ALA A 282 26.30 -21.00 21.69
C ALA A 282 26.64 -20.30 20.37
N LEU A 283 26.38 -20.97 19.26
CA LEU A 283 26.64 -20.47 17.91
C LEU A 283 25.33 -20.26 17.17
N LEU A 284 25.14 -19.09 16.57
CA LEU A 284 23.94 -18.71 15.83
C LEU A 284 24.39 -18.25 14.44
N ILE A 285 23.90 -18.86 13.36
CA ILE A 285 24.26 -18.47 11.99
C ILE A 285 22.99 -18.05 11.26
N ASP A 286 22.97 -16.79 10.81
CA ASP A 286 21.94 -16.25 9.94
C ASP A 286 22.30 -16.45 8.46
N GLU A 287 21.28 -16.63 7.62
CA GLU A 287 21.40 -16.93 6.18
C GLU A 287 22.44 -18.03 5.89
N SER A 288 22.36 -19.14 6.62
CA SER A 288 23.30 -20.27 6.52
C SER A 288 23.42 -20.87 5.10
N GLN A 289 22.44 -20.64 4.21
CA GLN A 289 22.53 -21.02 2.80
C GLN A 289 23.61 -20.25 2.02
N ASP A 290 24.01 -19.06 2.49
CA ASP A 290 25.06 -18.25 1.86
C ASP A 290 26.48 -18.67 2.33
N PHE A 291 26.58 -19.55 3.35
CA PHE A 291 27.86 -20.00 3.88
C PHE A 291 28.39 -21.20 3.08
N HIS A 292 29.72 -21.22 2.87
CA HIS A 292 30.38 -22.42 2.37
C HIS A 292 30.36 -23.54 3.42
N GLU A 293 30.32 -24.78 2.94
CA GLU A 293 30.26 -25.97 3.80
C GLU A 293 31.46 -26.06 4.76
N ALA A 294 32.65 -25.72 4.27
CA ALA A 294 33.87 -25.64 5.09
C ALA A 294 33.71 -24.65 6.25
N TRP A 295 33.06 -23.50 6.00
CA TRP A 295 32.87 -22.46 7.01
C TRP A 295 31.94 -22.92 8.13
N ILE A 296 30.84 -23.60 7.77
CA ILE A 296 29.92 -24.19 8.75
C ILE A 296 30.65 -25.22 9.62
N ARG A 297 31.45 -26.12 9.02
CA ARG A 297 32.24 -27.10 9.77
C ARG A 297 33.22 -26.46 10.74
N PHE A 298 33.95 -25.44 10.29
CA PHE A 298 34.85 -24.68 11.14
C PHE A 298 34.11 -24.04 12.32
N ALA A 299 33.00 -23.34 12.06
CA ALA A 299 32.24 -22.66 13.10
C ALA A 299 31.69 -23.67 14.13
N LEU A 300 31.13 -24.79 13.67
CA LEU A 300 30.64 -25.85 14.56
C LEU A 300 31.73 -26.50 15.41
N ALA A 301 32.98 -26.54 14.93
CA ALA A 301 34.12 -27.04 15.70
C ALA A 301 34.51 -26.12 16.87
N THR A 302 34.11 -24.85 16.85
CA THR A 302 34.38 -23.90 17.96
C THR A 302 33.41 -24.04 19.13
N VAL A 303 32.31 -24.78 18.96
CA VAL A 303 31.23 -24.90 19.95
C VAL A 303 31.63 -25.87 21.06
N ARG A 304 31.37 -25.48 22.32
CA ARG A 304 31.56 -26.34 23.49
C ARG A 304 30.46 -27.41 23.58
N PRO A 305 30.81 -28.70 23.65
CA PRO A 305 29.82 -29.76 23.86
C PRO A 305 29.02 -29.56 25.16
N GLY A 306 27.72 -29.84 25.13
CA GLY A 306 26.84 -29.77 26.30
C GLY A 306 26.46 -28.36 26.78
N ARG A 307 26.68 -27.33 25.95
CA ARG A 307 26.25 -25.94 26.19
C ARG A 307 25.01 -25.58 25.36
N GLY A 308 24.96 -24.38 24.77
CA GLY A 308 23.80 -23.86 24.03
C GLY A 308 23.67 -24.34 22.58
N GLY A 309 24.60 -25.19 22.13
CA GLY A 309 24.59 -25.79 20.78
C GLY A 309 24.77 -24.78 19.66
N ALA A 310 24.41 -25.19 18.43
CA ALA A 310 24.42 -24.35 17.25
C ALA A 310 23.02 -24.23 16.61
N VAL A 311 22.63 -23.03 16.20
CA VAL A 311 21.42 -22.79 15.41
C VAL A 311 21.81 -22.26 14.04
N LEU A 312 21.37 -22.94 12.99
CA LEU A 312 21.58 -22.53 11.60
C LEU A 312 20.23 -22.12 11.02
N ALA A 313 20.03 -20.82 10.83
CA ALA A 313 18.83 -20.30 10.20
C ALA A 313 19.06 -20.11 8.70
N GLY A 314 18.09 -20.53 7.87
CA GLY A 314 18.20 -20.37 6.42
C GLY A 314 16.98 -20.89 5.66
N ASP A 315 16.89 -20.55 4.38
CA ASP A 315 15.84 -21.06 3.48
C ASP A 315 16.45 -21.95 2.40
N GLN A 316 16.27 -23.27 2.55
CA GLN A 316 16.80 -24.26 1.61
C GLN A 316 16.12 -24.20 0.23
N ARG A 317 14.94 -23.57 0.07
CA ARG A 317 14.28 -23.39 -1.24
C ARG A 317 14.89 -22.26 -2.07
N GLN A 318 15.67 -21.37 -1.46
CA GLN A 318 16.40 -20.31 -2.16
C GLN A 318 17.84 -20.69 -2.51
N ALA A 319 18.31 -21.85 -2.05
CA ALA A 319 19.57 -22.42 -2.50
C ALA A 319 19.42 -22.84 -3.97
N LEU A 320 19.87 -21.98 -4.88
CA LEU A 320 19.81 -22.20 -6.33
C LEU A 320 20.55 -23.48 -6.79
N TYR A 321 21.25 -24.18 -5.90
CA TYR A 321 21.85 -25.49 -6.11
C TYR A 321 21.97 -26.22 -4.76
N ARG A 322 21.16 -27.28 -4.53
CA ARG A 322 21.43 -28.52 -3.74
C ARG A 322 20.15 -29.06 -3.07
N ASP A 323 19.65 -30.18 -3.60
CA ASP A 323 18.53 -31.00 -3.10
C ASP A 323 18.85 -31.78 -1.80
N ALA A 324 19.55 -31.19 -0.84
CA ALA A 324 19.86 -31.87 0.42
C ALA A 324 19.15 -31.20 1.60
N ASP A 325 18.14 -31.88 2.17
CA ASP A 325 17.44 -31.51 3.41
C ASP A 325 18.41 -31.25 4.60
N ARG A 326 19.68 -31.71 4.47
CA ARG A 326 20.75 -31.57 5.45
C ARG A 326 22.08 -31.18 4.76
N PRO A 327 22.72 -30.05 5.12
CA PRO A 327 24.05 -29.72 4.63
C PRO A 327 25.05 -30.83 4.98
N PRO A 328 25.95 -31.25 4.05
CA PRO A 328 26.91 -32.31 4.34
C PRO A 328 27.90 -31.95 5.47
N ALA A 329 28.08 -30.65 5.73
CA ALA A 329 28.77 -30.12 6.93
C ALA A 329 28.24 -30.69 8.26
N LEU A 330 27.00 -31.17 8.30
CA LEU A 330 26.36 -31.69 9.50
C LEU A 330 26.49 -33.20 9.65
N THR A 331 27.22 -33.89 8.78
CA THR A 331 27.39 -35.35 8.85
C THR A 331 27.90 -35.79 10.23
N GLY A 332 27.23 -36.77 10.84
CA GLY A 332 27.58 -37.29 12.18
C GLY A 332 27.06 -36.50 13.38
N ARG A 333 26.36 -35.37 13.18
CA ARG A 333 25.77 -34.56 14.26
C ARG A 333 24.33 -34.94 14.62
N ARG A 334 23.87 -34.59 15.82
CA ARG A 334 22.44 -34.65 16.18
C ARG A 334 21.76 -33.36 15.70
N VAL A 335 20.78 -33.49 14.82
CA VAL A 335 20.13 -32.35 14.17
C VAL A 335 18.64 -32.36 14.48
N THR A 336 18.16 -31.29 15.11
CA THR A 336 16.75 -30.99 15.25
C THR A 336 16.34 -30.02 14.14
N GLN A 337 15.18 -30.21 13.51
CA GLN A 337 14.65 -29.30 12.50
C GLN A 337 13.40 -28.61 13.03
N LEU A 338 13.32 -27.30 12.86
CA LEU A 338 12.14 -26.50 13.14
C LEU A 338 11.85 -25.61 11.94
N ARG A 339 10.57 -25.53 11.56
CA ARG A 339 10.12 -24.70 10.44
C ARG A 339 9.12 -23.66 10.93
N LEU A 340 9.44 -22.38 10.70
CA LEU A 340 8.54 -21.26 10.89
C LEU A 340 7.52 -21.24 9.76
N GLU A 341 6.26 -21.02 10.10
CA GLU A 341 5.16 -21.11 9.13
C GLU A 341 4.76 -19.74 8.57
N ARG A 342 4.88 -18.68 9.37
CA ARG A 342 4.26 -17.38 9.09
C ARG A 342 5.27 -16.34 8.62
N PRO A 343 5.05 -15.66 7.47
CA PRO A 343 5.84 -14.51 7.04
C PRO A 343 5.27 -13.19 7.59
N TYR A 344 6.15 -12.31 8.09
CA TYR A 344 5.82 -10.99 8.66
C TYR A 344 6.40 -9.81 7.87
N ARG A 345 7.07 -10.08 6.73
CA ARG A 345 7.82 -9.07 5.96
C ARG A 345 6.91 -8.08 5.24
N SER A 346 6.18 -8.54 4.23
CA SER A 346 5.33 -7.70 3.38
C SER A 346 3.86 -7.97 3.68
N THR A 347 3.01 -6.97 3.40
CA THR A 347 1.56 -7.12 3.55
C THR A 347 0.98 -8.06 2.50
N ARG A 348 -0.23 -8.58 2.75
CA ARG A 348 -0.96 -9.46 1.84
C ARG A 348 -1.14 -8.80 0.47
N GLN A 349 -1.51 -7.53 0.45
CA GLN A 349 -1.71 -6.69 -0.73
C GLN A 349 -0.44 -6.63 -1.58
N ILE A 350 0.72 -6.39 -0.95
CA ILE A 350 2.02 -6.37 -1.65
C ILE A 350 2.37 -7.75 -2.21
N LEU A 351 2.19 -8.82 -1.45
CA LEU A 351 2.52 -10.18 -1.89
C LEU A 351 1.62 -10.65 -3.04
N GLN A 352 0.32 -10.35 -2.96
CA GLN A 352 -0.64 -10.64 -4.02
C GLN A 352 -0.28 -9.87 -5.29
N ALA A 353 -0.06 -8.55 -5.20
CA ALA A 353 0.39 -7.74 -6.33
C ALA A 353 1.70 -8.26 -6.95
N ALA A 354 2.70 -8.55 -6.12
CA ALA A 354 3.97 -9.07 -6.59
C ALA A 354 3.83 -10.41 -7.33
N SER A 355 3.02 -11.32 -6.79
CA SER A 355 2.78 -12.64 -7.39
C SER A 355 2.16 -12.55 -8.78
N THR A 356 1.33 -11.54 -9.07
CA THR A 356 0.76 -11.35 -10.43
C THR A 356 1.81 -11.11 -11.51
N THR A 357 3.03 -10.68 -11.13
CA THR A 357 4.14 -10.47 -12.07
C THR A 357 5.00 -11.72 -12.28
N GLN A 358 4.76 -12.80 -11.51
CA GLN A 358 5.40 -14.12 -11.70
C GLN A 358 4.35 -15.25 -11.69
N PRO A 359 4.03 -15.85 -12.84
CA PRO A 359 3.03 -16.93 -12.93
C PRO A 359 3.33 -18.16 -12.05
N ASP A 360 4.61 -18.44 -11.79
CA ASP A 360 5.06 -19.62 -11.03
C ASP A 360 5.13 -19.40 -9.51
N ALA A 361 4.90 -18.16 -9.03
CA ALA A 361 4.97 -17.84 -7.61
C ALA A 361 3.69 -18.30 -6.90
N LYS A 362 3.80 -19.27 -5.98
CA LYS A 362 2.67 -19.65 -5.13
C LYS A 362 2.27 -18.46 -4.24
N PRO A 363 0.97 -18.10 -4.16
CA PRO A 363 0.51 -17.12 -3.19
C PRO A 363 0.84 -17.61 -1.77
N ALA A 364 1.30 -16.70 -0.92
CA ALA A 364 1.47 -17.00 0.50
C ALA A 364 0.10 -17.37 1.10
N ALA A 365 0.04 -18.37 1.99
CA ALA A 365 -1.21 -18.81 2.59
C ALA A 365 -1.91 -17.63 3.32
N ASP A 366 -3.17 -17.37 2.93
CA ASP A 366 -3.85 -16.09 3.18
C ASP A 366 -4.02 -15.74 4.67
N ASP A 367 -4.14 -16.70 5.58
CA ASP A 367 -4.55 -16.44 6.97
C ASP A 367 -3.42 -15.92 7.88
N ALA A 368 -2.15 -15.98 7.45
CA ALA A 368 -0.99 -15.70 8.30
C ALA A 368 -0.22 -14.42 7.95
N VAL A 369 -0.60 -13.71 6.89
CA VAL A 369 0.10 -12.51 6.40
C VAL A 369 -0.51 -11.25 7.00
N LEU A 370 0.32 -10.25 7.29
CA LEU A 370 -0.14 -8.94 7.76
C LEU A 370 -1.03 -8.26 6.70
N ASP A 371 -2.16 -7.70 7.14
CA ASP A 371 -2.93 -6.77 6.32
C ASP A 371 -2.29 -5.39 6.29
N GLY A 372 -2.31 -4.77 5.13
CA GLY A 372 -1.94 -3.37 4.98
C GLY A 372 -2.71 -2.68 3.88
N GLU A 373 -2.17 -1.55 3.48
CA GLU A 373 -2.83 -0.66 2.54
C GLU A 373 -2.77 -1.22 1.12
N PRO A 374 -3.74 -0.86 0.26
CA PRO A 374 -3.70 -1.18 -1.16
C PRO A 374 -2.39 -0.73 -1.81
N VAL A 375 -1.94 -1.49 -2.81
CA VAL A 375 -0.82 -1.07 -3.66
C VAL A 375 -1.31 0.06 -4.57
N GLU A 376 -0.57 1.17 -4.60
CA GLU A 376 -0.95 2.36 -5.37
C GLU A 376 -0.24 2.35 -6.73
N LEU A 377 -1.01 2.36 -7.81
CA LEU A 377 -0.51 2.62 -9.17
C LEU A 377 -0.74 4.10 -9.48
N ILE A 378 0.32 4.79 -9.88
CA ILE A 378 0.28 6.22 -10.16
C ILE A 378 0.71 6.42 -11.61
N TRP A 379 -0.24 6.77 -12.47
CA TRP A 379 0.05 7.16 -13.83
C TRP A 379 0.53 8.61 -13.87
N ALA A 380 1.49 8.90 -14.75
CA ALA A 380 1.92 10.25 -15.07
C ALA A 380 2.22 10.38 -16.56
N GLU A 381 1.97 11.56 -17.14
CA GLU A 381 2.14 11.79 -18.59
C GLU A 381 3.59 11.62 -19.08
N SER A 382 4.56 11.92 -18.22
CA SER A 382 5.99 11.90 -18.58
C SER A 382 6.85 11.41 -17.43
N TRP A 383 8.08 11.01 -17.73
CA TRP A 383 9.02 10.57 -16.68
C TRP A 383 9.42 11.70 -15.72
N ASN A 384 9.28 12.96 -16.14
CA ASN A 384 9.51 14.11 -15.27
C ASN A 384 8.32 14.26 -14.31
N GLU A 385 7.09 14.16 -14.81
CA GLU A 385 5.89 14.16 -13.98
C GLU A 385 5.86 12.95 -13.03
N GLN A 386 6.27 11.78 -13.52
CA GLN A 386 6.46 10.58 -12.70
C GLN A 386 7.43 10.85 -11.53
N ALA A 387 8.56 11.50 -11.78
CA ALA A 387 9.53 11.84 -10.74
C ALA A 387 8.98 12.90 -9.77
N THR A 388 8.19 13.85 -10.27
CA THR A 388 7.52 14.88 -9.47
C THR A 388 6.48 14.27 -8.54
N ALA A 389 5.66 13.34 -9.04
CA ALA A 389 4.71 12.57 -8.23
C ALA A 389 5.42 11.78 -7.13
N VAL A 390 6.56 11.14 -7.44
CA VAL A 390 7.39 10.45 -6.42
C VAL A 390 7.86 11.43 -5.34
N ALA A 391 8.38 12.59 -5.73
CA ALA A 391 8.87 13.58 -4.77
C ALA A 391 7.73 14.14 -3.90
N TRP A 392 6.56 14.39 -4.49
CA TRP A 392 5.36 14.85 -3.78
C TRP A 392 4.90 13.81 -2.74
N GLU A 393 4.77 12.54 -3.12
CA GLU A 393 4.37 11.45 -2.20
C GLU A 393 5.31 11.37 -1.01
N ILE A 394 6.62 11.44 -1.26
CA ILE A 394 7.63 11.37 -0.21
C ILE A 394 7.51 12.58 0.70
N ARG A 395 7.52 13.80 0.14
CA ARG A 395 7.43 15.05 0.91
C ARG A 395 6.21 15.05 1.82
N ARG A 396 5.05 14.63 1.30
CA ARG A 396 3.81 14.49 2.07
C ARG A 396 3.97 13.51 3.25
N MET A 397 4.52 12.31 3.03
CA MET A 397 4.74 11.34 4.10
C MET A 397 5.65 11.90 5.21
N LEU A 398 6.66 12.70 4.83
CA LEU A 398 7.57 13.34 5.77
C LEU A 398 6.89 14.49 6.53
N ASP A 399 6.16 15.37 5.85
CA ASP A 399 5.47 16.52 6.45
C ASP A 399 4.43 16.11 7.49
N HIS A 400 3.70 15.04 7.22
CA HIS A 400 2.70 14.50 8.14
C HIS A 400 3.29 13.60 9.23
N GLY A 401 4.62 13.39 9.25
CA GLY A 401 5.29 12.54 10.21
C GLY A 401 4.88 11.06 10.13
N GLU A 402 4.40 10.62 8.96
CA GLU A 402 3.95 9.24 8.74
C GLU A 402 5.14 8.30 8.53
N ARG A 403 6.22 8.83 7.95
CA ARG A 403 7.47 8.11 7.70
C ARG A 403 8.66 9.01 8.00
N GLU A 404 9.76 8.36 8.38
CA GLU A 404 11.07 9.00 8.40
C GLU A 404 11.78 8.81 7.06
N PRO A 405 12.73 9.68 6.67
CA PRO A 405 13.41 9.56 5.38
C PRO A 405 14.09 8.20 5.14
N GLN A 406 14.68 7.59 6.17
CA GLN A 406 15.33 6.27 6.09
C GLN A 406 14.36 5.11 5.86
N ASP A 407 13.06 5.30 6.12
CA ASP A 407 12.03 4.27 5.97
C ASP A 407 11.64 4.07 4.50
N ILE A 408 12.05 4.99 3.61
CA ILE A 408 11.60 5.09 2.23
C ILE A 408 12.74 4.77 1.25
N ALA A 409 12.44 3.94 0.26
CA ALA A 409 13.32 3.74 -0.89
C ALA A 409 12.61 3.92 -2.23
N VAL A 410 13.31 4.59 -3.16
CA VAL A 410 12.94 4.66 -4.58
C VAL A 410 13.78 3.66 -5.35
N LEU A 411 13.10 2.61 -5.85
CA LEU A 411 13.74 1.54 -6.61
C LEU A 411 13.56 1.80 -8.11
N ILE A 412 14.69 1.96 -8.81
CA ILE A 412 14.70 2.16 -10.25
C ILE A 412 15.01 0.83 -10.98
N THR A 413 14.26 0.55 -12.04
CA THR A 413 14.53 -0.60 -12.93
C THR A 413 15.64 -0.30 -13.94
N GLN A 414 15.85 0.98 -14.24
CA GLN A 414 16.85 1.46 -15.19
C GLN A 414 17.61 2.67 -14.62
N TRP A 415 18.91 2.68 -14.79
CA TRP A 415 19.77 3.74 -14.26
C TRP A 415 19.74 5.01 -15.12
N ARG A 416 19.90 4.81 -16.44
CA ARG A 416 19.97 5.91 -17.40
C ARG A 416 18.59 6.54 -17.54
N GLY A 417 18.55 7.87 -17.44
CA GLY A 417 17.31 8.63 -17.54
C GLY A 417 16.55 8.78 -16.22
N SER A 418 16.43 7.74 -15.40
CA SER A 418 15.62 7.84 -14.17
C SER A 418 16.30 8.67 -13.07
N LEU A 419 17.60 8.44 -12.82
CA LEU A 419 18.28 9.05 -11.67
C LEU A 419 18.34 10.59 -11.72
N GLY A 420 18.67 11.16 -12.88
CA GLY A 420 18.79 12.62 -13.02
C GLY A 420 17.46 13.34 -12.76
N ARG A 421 16.35 12.73 -13.19
CA ARG A 421 14.99 13.26 -13.00
C ARG A 421 14.56 13.17 -11.54
N LEU A 422 14.78 12.01 -10.92
CA LEU A 422 14.49 11.81 -9.50
C LEU A 422 15.29 12.77 -8.62
N ARG A 423 16.58 13.01 -8.92
CA ARG A 423 17.38 14.01 -8.20
C ARG A 423 16.76 15.39 -8.31
N ALA A 424 16.49 15.87 -9.52
CA ALA A 424 15.90 17.18 -9.74
C ALA A 424 14.56 17.36 -9.02
N ALA A 425 13.69 16.34 -9.05
CA ALA A 425 12.39 16.39 -8.38
C ALA A 425 12.54 16.38 -6.84
N LEU A 426 13.42 15.54 -6.29
CA LEU A 426 13.65 15.46 -4.84
C LEU A 426 14.36 16.71 -4.30
N ASP A 427 15.32 17.25 -5.06
CA ASP A 427 15.98 18.52 -4.74
C ASP A 427 14.94 19.66 -4.73
N GLY A 428 14.04 19.70 -5.71
CA GLY A 428 12.96 20.69 -5.79
C GLY A 428 11.91 20.58 -4.67
N ALA A 429 11.71 19.39 -4.11
CA ALA A 429 10.82 19.14 -2.98
C ALA A 429 11.54 19.15 -1.61
N GLU A 430 12.82 19.52 -1.58
CA GLU A 430 13.66 19.55 -0.37
C GLU A 430 13.68 18.22 0.41
N VAL A 431 13.69 17.10 -0.32
CA VAL A 431 13.72 15.75 0.26
C VAL A 431 15.17 15.25 0.35
N PRO A 432 15.69 14.90 1.55
CA PRO A 432 17.04 14.37 1.68
C PRO A 432 17.12 12.96 1.09
N TYR A 433 18.09 12.72 0.20
CA TYR A 433 18.29 11.40 -0.41
C TYR A 433 19.76 10.95 -0.43
N LEU A 434 19.96 9.63 -0.48
CA LEU A 434 21.24 8.97 -0.68
C LEU A 434 21.14 8.02 -1.87
N VAL A 435 22.03 8.20 -2.84
CA VAL A 435 22.13 7.29 -3.99
C VAL A 435 23.02 6.11 -3.64
N VAL A 436 22.44 4.92 -3.63
CA VAL A 436 23.16 3.66 -3.39
C VAL A 436 23.48 3.00 -4.73
N THR A 437 24.76 2.79 -4.96
CA THR A 437 25.33 2.16 -6.15
C THR A 437 26.13 0.94 -5.75
N ARG A 438 26.65 0.17 -6.71
CA ARG A 438 27.52 -0.97 -6.40
C ARG A 438 28.76 -0.60 -5.58
N SER A 439 29.25 0.64 -5.65
CA SER A 439 30.47 1.05 -4.94
C SER A 439 30.24 1.29 -3.44
N ASN A 440 29.02 1.63 -3.02
CA ASN A 440 28.69 1.91 -1.62
C ASN A 440 27.58 1.00 -1.06
N ALA A 441 27.00 0.09 -1.86
CA ALA A 441 25.96 -0.85 -1.43
C ALA A 441 26.37 -1.73 -0.25
N ALA A 442 27.66 -2.06 -0.12
CA ALA A 442 28.16 -2.89 0.98
C ALA A 442 28.45 -2.12 2.27
N THR A 443 28.49 -0.78 2.22
CA THR A 443 29.00 0.06 3.31
C THR A 443 28.04 1.17 3.73
N PHE A 444 26.97 1.44 2.96
CA PHE A 444 26.00 2.44 3.36
C PHE A 444 25.21 1.96 4.57
N ASP A 445 24.90 2.88 5.47
CA ASP A 445 24.03 2.63 6.60
C ASP A 445 22.57 2.82 6.17
N PRO A 446 21.73 1.76 6.26
CA PRO A 446 20.30 1.86 6.01
C PRO A 446 19.63 2.89 6.93
N CYS A 447 20.15 3.10 8.14
CA CYS A 447 19.61 4.02 9.13
C CYS A 447 20.01 5.50 8.91
N THR A 448 20.87 5.83 7.95
CA THR A 448 21.15 7.25 7.62
C THR A 448 19.84 7.95 7.23
N PRO A 449 19.49 9.09 7.84
CA PRO A 449 18.20 9.78 7.67
C PRO A 449 18.07 10.43 6.30
N SER A 450 17.85 9.59 5.28
CA SER A 450 17.77 9.97 3.88
C SER A 450 17.00 8.90 3.11
N VAL A 451 16.19 9.32 2.13
CA VAL A 451 15.54 8.42 1.18
C VAL A 451 16.59 7.69 0.34
N LYS A 452 16.48 6.37 0.21
CA LYS A 452 17.45 5.60 -0.58
C LYS A 452 17.02 5.50 -2.04
N ILE A 453 17.85 5.99 -2.97
CA ILE A 453 17.64 5.77 -4.40
C ILE A 453 18.59 4.68 -4.87
N MET A 454 18.07 3.57 -5.38
CA MET A 454 18.92 2.45 -5.80
C MET A 454 18.28 1.60 -6.89
N THR A 455 19.11 0.82 -7.59
CA THR A 455 18.58 -0.18 -8.52
C THR A 455 17.94 -1.32 -7.74
N VAL A 456 16.94 -1.98 -8.34
CA VAL A 456 16.33 -3.17 -7.73
C VAL A 456 17.37 -4.26 -7.40
N HIS A 457 18.39 -4.43 -8.24
CA HIS A 457 19.48 -5.37 -7.98
C HIS A 457 20.31 -4.98 -6.74
N SER A 458 20.56 -3.69 -6.54
CA SER A 458 21.26 -3.17 -5.36
C SER A 458 20.43 -3.27 -4.09
N ALA A 459 19.11 -3.29 -4.21
CA ALA A 459 18.19 -3.45 -3.08
C ALA A 459 18.10 -4.90 -2.57
N LYS A 460 18.70 -5.88 -3.25
CA LYS A 460 18.66 -7.28 -2.81
C LYS A 460 19.29 -7.41 -1.43
N GLY A 461 18.55 -7.96 -0.48
CA GLY A 461 18.97 -8.10 0.92
C GLY A 461 18.66 -6.88 1.79
N HIS A 462 18.11 -5.81 1.20
CA HIS A 462 17.54 -4.67 1.93
C HIS A 462 16.01 -4.71 1.85
N GLU A 463 15.38 -4.03 2.79
CA GLU A 463 13.94 -3.91 2.92
C GLU A 463 13.63 -2.50 3.46
N PHE A 464 12.50 -1.95 3.03
CA PHE A 464 12.07 -0.61 3.38
C PHE A 464 10.59 -0.64 3.74
N ASP A 465 10.18 0.22 4.67
CA ASP A 465 8.77 0.29 5.06
C ASP A 465 7.92 0.79 3.89
N VAL A 466 8.43 1.76 3.14
CA VAL A 466 7.83 2.24 1.89
C VAL A 466 8.79 2.02 0.73
N VAL A 467 8.27 1.42 -0.35
CA VAL A 467 8.98 1.32 -1.62
C VAL A 467 8.18 1.99 -2.71
N ILE A 468 8.86 2.85 -3.45
CA ILE A 468 8.36 3.47 -4.66
C ILE A 468 9.11 2.86 -5.84
N LEU A 469 8.42 2.06 -6.65
CA LEU A 469 8.97 1.42 -7.83
C LEU A 469 8.81 2.35 -9.03
N PHE A 470 9.93 2.71 -9.64
CA PHE A 470 10.01 3.63 -10.78
C PHE A 470 10.53 2.88 -12.01
N GLY A 471 9.72 2.85 -13.07
CA GLY A 471 10.08 2.21 -14.34
C GLY A 471 9.66 0.74 -14.47
N LEU A 472 8.58 0.31 -13.81
CA LEU A 472 8.05 -1.06 -14.02
C LEU A 472 7.65 -1.27 -15.49
N GLU A 473 7.13 -0.23 -16.14
CA GLU A 473 6.72 -0.17 -17.54
C GLU A 473 7.85 -0.40 -18.55
N THR A 474 9.12 -0.39 -18.12
CA THR A 474 10.27 -0.65 -19.00
C THR A 474 10.78 -2.08 -18.90
N LEU A 475 10.23 -2.90 -17.99
CA LEU A 475 10.62 -4.30 -17.90
C LEU A 475 10.08 -5.09 -19.10
N PRO A 476 10.90 -5.97 -19.70
CA PRO A 476 10.44 -6.82 -20.78
C PRO A 476 9.39 -7.82 -20.27
N SER A 477 8.48 -8.20 -21.15
CA SER A 477 7.50 -9.26 -20.94
C SER A 477 7.60 -10.24 -22.11
N PRO A 478 7.33 -11.55 -21.89
CA PRO A 478 7.19 -12.50 -22.99
C PRO A 478 6.18 -11.98 -24.02
N SER A 479 6.54 -12.07 -25.31
CA SER A 479 5.67 -11.67 -26.43
C SER A 479 4.94 -12.87 -27.05
N GLY A 480 5.42 -14.09 -26.83
CA GLY A 480 4.85 -15.32 -27.37
C GLY A 480 5.43 -15.73 -28.73
N ASP A 481 6.33 -14.92 -29.30
CA ASP A 481 6.84 -15.13 -30.66
C ASP A 481 8.07 -16.04 -30.72
N ASP A 482 8.93 -15.98 -29.70
CA ASP A 482 10.22 -16.66 -29.66
C ASP A 482 10.47 -17.25 -28.25
N PRO A 483 10.54 -18.59 -28.11
CA PRO A 483 10.73 -19.25 -26.82
C PRO A 483 12.02 -18.88 -26.07
N GLU A 484 13.09 -18.51 -26.76
CA GLU A 484 14.35 -18.11 -26.14
C GLU A 484 14.28 -16.65 -25.66
N ARG A 485 13.72 -15.76 -26.50
CA ARG A 485 13.48 -14.36 -26.09
C ARG A 485 12.49 -14.27 -24.94
N ASP A 486 11.45 -15.09 -24.94
CA ASP A 486 10.46 -15.15 -23.87
C ASP A 486 11.06 -15.64 -22.55
N ARG A 487 11.94 -16.65 -22.59
CA ARG A 487 12.70 -17.08 -21.41
C ARG A 487 13.57 -15.96 -20.85
N GLN A 488 14.26 -15.20 -21.72
CA GLN A 488 15.07 -14.05 -21.30
C GLN A 488 14.22 -12.90 -20.77
N ALA A 489 13.08 -12.60 -21.40
CA ALA A 489 12.14 -11.58 -20.97
C ALA A 489 11.53 -11.93 -19.61
N ALA A 490 11.11 -13.19 -19.41
CA ALA A 490 10.64 -13.69 -18.14
C ALA A 490 11.70 -13.54 -17.05
N GLN A 491 12.95 -13.94 -17.32
CA GLN A 491 14.05 -13.82 -16.35
C GLN A 491 14.35 -12.36 -15.97
N ARG A 492 14.32 -11.43 -16.93
CA ARG A 492 14.50 -9.99 -16.68
C ARG A 492 13.27 -9.35 -16.01
N GLY A 493 12.08 -9.85 -16.30
CA GLY A 493 10.82 -9.44 -15.65
C GLY A 493 10.76 -9.79 -14.16
N LYS A 494 11.53 -10.79 -13.70
CA LYS A 494 11.65 -11.12 -12.26
C LYS A 494 12.14 -9.96 -11.41
N VAL A 495 12.79 -8.97 -12.02
CA VAL A 495 13.19 -7.73 -11.33
C VAL A 495 11.98 -7.00 -10.74
N GLY A 496 10.82 -6.98 -11.42
CA GLY A 496 9.60 -6.36 -10.89
C GLY A 496 9.16 -7.00 -9.57
N PHE A 497 9.08 -8.34 -9.54
CA PHE A 497 8.80 -9.11 -8.33
C PHE A 497 9.79 -8.81 -7.20
N VAL A 498 11.09 -8.80 -7.51
CA VAL A 498 12.13 -8.51 -6.49
C VAL A 498 11.97 -7.11 -5.93
N GLY A 499 11.67 -6.11 -6.76
CA GLY A 499 11.46 -4.73 -6.37
C GLY A 499 10.24 -4.56 -5.46
N MET A 500 9.09 -5.12 -5.85
CA MET A 500 7.86 -5.04 -5.05
C MET A 500 8.00 -5.72 -3.68
N THR A 501 8.68 -6.87 -3.62
CA THR A 501 8.92 -7.60 -2.37
C THR A 501 9.98 -6.97 -1.46
N ARG A 502 10.54 -5.80 -1.81
CA ARG A 502 11.34 -4.98 -0.90
C ARG A 502 10.47 -4.15 0.04
N ALA A 503 9.21 -3.93 -0.31
CA ALA A 503 8.26 -3.14 0.47
C ALA A 503 7.74 -3.95 1.67
N ARG A 504 7.70 -3.34 2.85
CA ARG A 504 7.11 -3.94 4.03
C ARG A 504 5.67 -3.49 4.25
N ASP A 505 5.41 -2.18 4.26
CA ASP A 505 4.10 -1.60 4.57
C ASP A 505 3.37 -1.08 3.35
N GLN A 506 4.04 -0.28 2.52
CA GLN A 506 3.42 0.42 1.40
C GLN A 506 4.25 0.26 0.13
N LEU A 507 3.57 -0.01 -0.97
CA LEU A 507 4.16 -0.10 -2.30
C LEU A 507 3.43 0.88 -3.21
N LEU A 508 4.19 1.80 -3.79
CA LEU A 508 3.75 2.69 -4.84
C LEU A 508 4.46 2.29 -6.13
N VAL A 509 3.74 2.21 -7.24
CA VAL A 509 4.31 1.95 -8.55
C VAL A 509 3.93 3.12 -9.45
N THR A 510 4.93 3.87 -9.87
CA THR A 510 4.71 4.98 -10.81
C THR A 510 4.97 4.49 -12.23
N TYR A 511 4.19 4.95 -13.20
CA TYR A 511 4.32 4.54 -14.61
C TYR A 511 3.85 5.60 -15.58
N THR A 512 4.35 5.55 -16.82
CA THR A 512 3.94 6.52 -17.88
C THR A 512 3.32 5.87 -19.11
N ARG A 513 3.32 4.54 -19.17
CA ARG A 513 2.72 3.76 -20.25
C ARG A 513 2.31 2.39 -19.76
N ASP A 514 1.31 1.80 -20.41
CA ASP A 514 0.91 0.45 -20.10
C ASP A 514 1.98 -0.58 -20.43
N SER A 515 1.96 -1.68 -19.68
CA SER A 515 2.77 -2.86 -19.93
C SER A 515 1.99 -4.11 -19.52
N PRO A 516 2.35 -5.31 -20.02
CA PRO A 516 1.71 -6.54 -19.57
C PRO A 516 1.83 -6.78 -18.06
N HIS A 517 2.88 -6.28 -17.41
CA HIS A 517 3.05 -6.32 -15.95
C HIS A 517 2.01 -5.44 -15.26
N LEU A 518 1.84 -4.19 -15.71
CA LEU A 518 0.84 -3.25 -15.19
C LEU A 518 -0.59 -3.74 -15.43
N GLY A 519 -0.87 -4.30 -16.61
CA GLY A 519 -2.18 -4.88 -16.91
C GLY A 519 -2.55 -6.03 -15.97
N ARG A 520 -1.58 -6.81 -15.48
CA ARG A 520 -1.82 -7.83 -14.45
C ARG A 520 -2.07 -7.20 -13.07
N LEU A 521 -1.33 -6.14 -12.72
CA LEU A 521 -1.53 -5.40 -11.48
C LEU A 521 -2.90 -4.72 -11.40
N HIS A 522 -3.38 -4.09 -12.47
CA HIS A 522 -4.72 -3.48 -12.52
C HIS A 522 -5.86 -4.47 -12.25
N ARG A 523 -5.66 -5.77 -12.51
CA ARG A 523 -6.65 -6.83 -12.25
C ARG A 523 -6.53 -7.46 -10.86
N CYS A 524 -5.52 -7.07 -10.08
CA CYS A 524 -5.28 -7.63 -8.76
C CYS A 524 -6.17 -6.95 -7.73
N ALA A 525 -6.80 -7.74 -6.86
CA ALA A 525 -7.54 -7.21 -5.72
C ALA A 525 -6.56 -6.52 -4.74
N GLY A 526 -6.96 -5.39 -4.16
CA GLY A 526 -6.09 -4.61 -3.27
C GLY A 526 -5.06 -3.75 -4.01
N VAL A 527 -5.31 -3.42 -5.28
CA VAL A 527 -4.55 -2.43 -6.05
C VAL A 527 -5.47 -1.26 -6.39
N HIS A 528 -5.00 -0.05 -6.12
CA HIS A 528 -5.66 1.20 -6.49
C HIS A 528 -4.91 1.90 -7.61
N SER A 529 -5.60 2.71 -8.40
CA SER A 529 -5.00 3.47 -9.50
C SER A 529 -5.38 4.94 -9.36
N SER A 530 -4.40 5.80 -9.63
CA SER A 530 -4.53 7.25 -9.62
C SER A 530 -3.71 7.87 -10.76
N THR A 531 -4.05 9.10 -11.09
CA THR A 531 -3.54 9.90 -12.20
C THR A 531 -2.90 11.15 -11.62
N TRP A 532 -1.60 11.33 -11.84
CA TRP A 532 -0.90 12.56 -11.48
C TRP A 532 -0.91 13.56 -12.65
N PRO A 533 -1.18 14.86 -12.41
CA PRO A 533 -1.54 15.49 -11.14
C PRO A 533 -3.05 15.50 -10.86
N ASP A 534 -3.89 15.04 -11.80
CA ASP A 534 -5.34 15.29 -11.79
C ASP A 534 -6.10 14.77 -10.56
N ASP A 535 -5.65 13.64 -10.01
CA ASP A 535 -6.27 13.05 -8.81
C ASP A 535 -5.70 13.64 -7.51
N TYR A 536 -4.72 14.54 -7.55
CA TYR A 536 -3.98 15.01 -6.37
C TYR A 536 -4.46 16.38 -5.89
N GLU A 537 -4.46 16.59 -4.57
CA GLU A 537 -4.57 17.92 -3.96
C GLU A 537 -3.21 18.63 -4.08
N VAL A 538 -2.87 19.09 -5.29
CA VAL A 538 -1.61 19.82 -5.57
C VAL A 538 -1.68 21.27 -5.11
#